data_AF-A0A538D3U8-F1
#
_entry.id   AF-A0A538D3U8-F1
#
_cell.length_a   1.000
_cell.length_b   1.000
_cell.length_c   1.000
_cell.angle_alpha   90.00
_cell.angle_beta   90.00
_cell.angle_gamma   90.00
#
_symmetry.space_group_name_H-M   'P 1'
#
loop_
_entity.id
_entity.type
_entity.pdbx_description
1 polymer ?
#
loop_
_entity_poly.entity_id
_entity_poly.type
_entity_poly.pdbx_seq_one_letter_code
_entity_poly.pdbx_strand_id
1 'polypeptide(L)'
;LAGVDFPSEERALDEALAGRGWAERIVVGNDTFAVLRAGTERGWGIGIVCGTGINCVGVAPDGRTARFPALGPITGDWGGGYDLGLGALSAAARSEDGRGPETSLERAVPAFFGLDTPQAVAEAIHTGRLALSRVSELAPIVLAEARDDDVAAGLVAR
;
A
#
# COMPACT_ATOMS: atom_id res chain seq x y z
N LEU A 1 -5.11 -2.18 14.47
CA LEU A 1 -5.87 -1.31 13.53
C LEU A 1 -4.86 -0.69 12.56
N ALA A 2 -5.19 -0.57 11.28
CA ALA A 2 -4.33 0.13 10.32
C ALA A 2 -4.26 1.63 10.68
N GLY A 3 -3.09 2.25 10.48
CA GLY A 3 -2.88 3.68 10.71
C GLY A 3 -2.78 4.09 12.19
N VAL A 4 -2.40 3.17 13.08
CA VAL A 4 -2.08 3.46 14.48
C VAL A 4 -0.57 3.46 14.65
N ASP A 5 0.06 4.49 14.13
CA ASP A 5 1.52 4.60 13.99
C ASP A 5 2.12 5.54 15.04
N PHE A 6 1.31 6.39 15.67
CA PHE A 6 1.72 7.33 16.72
C PHE A 6 1.08 7.06 18.09
N PRO A 7 1.79 7.37 19.20
CA PRO A 7 1.21 7.29 20.54
C PRO A 7 -0.05 8.14 20.74
N SER A 8 -0.21 9.24 20.00
CA SER A 8 -1.42 10.07 20.03
C SER A 8 -2.64 9.36 19.44
N GLU A 9 -2.44 8.55 18.40
CA GLU A 9 -3.51 7.78 17.76
C GLU A 9 -3.94 6.62 18.66
N GLU A 10 -2.98 5.93 19.28
CA GLU A 10 -3.26 4.90 20.29
C GLU A 10 -4.11 5.46 21.42
N ARG A 11 -3.73 6.63 21.98
CA ARG A 11 -4.50 7.30 23.04
C ARG A 11 -5.91 7.71 22.59
N ALA A 12 -6.03 8.34 21.43
CA ALA A 12 -7.33 8.79 20.93
C ALA A 12 -8.30 7.62 20.70
N LEU A 13 -7.78 6.50 20.18
CA LEU A 13 -8.57 5.27 20.00
C LEU A 13 -8.92 4.60 21.33
N ASP A 14 -7.97 4.55 22.27
CA ASP A 14 -8.21 3.98 23.60
C ASP A 14 -9.31 4.76 24.34
N GLU A 15 -9.24 6.09 24.34
CA GLU A 15 -10.28 6.97 24.92
C GLU A 15 -11.65 6.76 24.25
N ALA A 16 -11.67 6.70 22.91
CA ALA A 16 -12.90 6.50 22.14
C ALA A 16 -13.55 5.13 22.40
N LEU A 17 -12.74 4.10 22.63
CA LEU A 17 -13.21 2.72 22.88
C LEU A 17 -13.58 2.49 24.35
N ALA A 18 -12.84 3.08 25.30
CA ALA A 18 -13.14 3.00 26.73
C ALA A 18 -14.55 3.54 27.04
N GLY A 19 -14.95 4.62 26.37
CA GLY A 19 -16.30 5.20 26.50
C GLY A 19 -17.45 4.30 26.02
N ARG A 20 -17.16 3.17 25.34
CA ARG A 20 -18.17 2.25 24.81
C ARG A 20 -18.54 1.10 25.75
N GLY A 21 -17.69 0.79 26.73
CA GLY A 21 -17.94 -0.31 27.68
C GLY A 21 -18.03 -1.71 27.05
N TRP A 22 -17.33 -1.94 25.93
CA TRP A 22 -17.38 -3.22 25.21
C TRP A 22 -16.59 -4.36 25.85
N ALA A 23 -15.60 -4.05 26.69
CA ALA A 23 -14.76 -5.04 27.35
C ALA A 23 -14.22 -4.49 28.68
N GLU A 24 -13.88 -5.38 29.61
CA GLU A 24 -13.23 -5.04 30.88
C GLU A 24 -11.81 -4.50 30.68
N ARG A 25 -11.13 -4.96 29.62
CA ARG A 25 -9.78 -4.52 29.24
C ARG A 25 -9.71 -4.31 27.73
N ILE A 26 -9.21 -3.14 27.34
CA ILE A 26 -8.98 -2.76 25.96
C ILE A 26 -7.48 -2.55 25.78
N VAL A 27 -6.94 -3.04 24.66
CA VAL A 27 -5.56 -2.78 24.25
C VAL A 27 -5.59 -2.39 22.78
N VAL A 28 -5.14 -1.18 22.50
CA VAL A 28 -5.05 -0.64 21.14
C VAL A 28 -3.63 -0.83 20.62
N GLY A 29 -3.51 -1.22 19.36
CA GLY A 29 -2.22 -1.34 18.69
C GLY A 29 -2.36 -1.36 17.18
N ASN A 30 -1.23 -1.15 16.51
CA ASN A 30 -1.08 -1.24 15.07
C ASN A 30 -1.44 -2.65 14.55
N ASP A 31 -1.96 -2.75 13.33
CA ASP A 31 -2.34 -4.03 12.70
C ASP A 31 -1.14 -4.96 12.44
N THR A 32 0.07 -4.43 12.31
CA THR A 32 1.31 -5.22 12.20
C THR A 32 1.49 -6.24 13.32
N PHE A 33 1.05 -5.93 14.55
CA PHE A 33 1.08 -6.89 15.67
C PHE A 33 0.14 -8.08 15.46
N ALA A 34 -1.01 -7.85 14.80
CA ALA A 34 -1.93 -8.92 14.45
C ALA A 34 -1.30 -9.86 13.40
N VAL A 35 -0.59 -9.30 12.41
CA VAL A 35 0.16 -10.11 11.43
C VAL A 35 1.24 -10.94 12.08
N LEU A 36 2.03 -10.38 13.01
CA LEU A 36 3.02 -11.14 13.75
C LEU A 36 2.38 -12.32 14.51
N ARG A 37 1.28 -12.06 15.23
CA ARG A 37 0.56 -13.08 16.00
C ARG A 37 -0.08 -14.16 15.12
N ALA A 38 -0.53 -13.80 13.92
CA ALA A 38 -1.05 -14.76 12.96
C ALA A 38 0.04 -15.68 12.40
N GLY A 39 1.28 -15.17 12.26
CA GLY A 39 2.41 -15.94 11.74
C GLY A 39 3.15 -16.79 12.77
N THR A 40 3.04 -16.51 14.07
CA THR A 40 3.73 -17.29 15.12
C THR A 40 3.10 -17.19 16.50
N GLU A 41 3.08 -18.31 17.23
CA GLU A 41 2.62 -18.36 18.63
C GLU A 41 3.64 -17.83 19.63
N ARG A 42 4.92 -17.74 19.25
CA ARG A 42 6.04 -17.37 20.13
C ARG A 42 5.94 -15.97 20.73
N GLY A 43 5.14 -15.10 20.11
CA GLY A 43 4.97 -13.70 20.55
C GLY A 43 6.13 -12.77 20.20
N TRP A 44 7.16 -13.26 19.50
CA TRP A 44 8.30 -12.49 19.02
C TRP A 44 8.67 -12.89 17.59
N GLY A 45 9.34 -11.99 16.87
CA GLY A 45 9.70 -12.13 15.46
C GLY A 45 9.57 -10.81 14.70
N ILE A 46 9.57 -10.89 13.37
CA ILE A 46 9.32 -9.76 12.47
C ILE A 46 8.04 -10.05 11.69
N GLY A 47 7.10 -9.10 11.71
CA GLY A 47 5.89 -9.12 10.90
C GLY A 47 5.95 -8.03 9.84
N ILE A 48 5.70 -8.39 8.59
CA ILE A 48 5.70 -7.47 7.45
C ILE A 48 4.33 -7.54 6.78
N VAL A 49 3.74 -6.37 6.52
CA VAL A 49 2.50 -6.20 5.77
C VAL A 49 2.85 -5.69 4.38
N CYS A 50 2.48 -6.44 3.33
CA CYS A 50 2.61 -6.01 1.93
C CYS A 50 1.22 -6.02 1.28
N GLY A 51 0.50 -4.90 1.40
CA GLY A 51 -0.87 -4.74 0.90
C GLY A 51 -0.98 -3.50 0.02
N THR A 52 -2.02 -2.68 0.23
CA THR A 52 -2.15 -1.36 -0.42
C THR A 52 -0.93 -0.48 -0.18
N GLY A 53 -0.38 -0.53 1.03
CA GLY A 53 0.94 0.02 1.39
C GLY A 53 1.78 -1.04 2.09
N ILE A 54 2.87 -0.62 2.71
CA ILE A 54 3.78 -1.47 3.47
C ILE A 54 3.87 -1.02 4.93
N ASN A 55 4.00 -1.97 5.87
CA ASN A 55 4.32 -1.69 7.28
C ASN A 55 5.09 -2.87 7.88
N CYS A 56 5.84 -2.63 8.95
CA CYS A 56 6.67 -3.65 9.61
C CYS A 56 6.76 -3.43 11.12
N VAL A 57 6.72 -4.54 11.87
CA VAL A 57 7.02 -4.56 13.30
C VAL A 57 8.01 -5.68 13.63
N GLY A 58 8.96 -5.36 14.51
CA GLY A 58 9.82 -6.32 15.17
C GLY A 58 9.48 -6.40 16.66
N VAL A 59 9.35 -7.62 17.18
CA VAL A 59 9.21 -7.89 18.61
C VAL A 59 10.31 -8.84 19.03
N ALA A 60 11.14 -8.44 19.99
CA ALA A 60 12.21 -9.25 20.54
C ALA A 60 11.67 -10.28 21.57
N PRO A 61 12.40 -11.36 21.86
CA PRO A 61 11.99 -12.35 22.88
C PRO A 61 11.77 -11.75 24.28
N ASP A 62 12.39 -10.62 24.59
CA ASP A 62 12.23 -9.87 25.84
C ASP A 62 11.06 -8.84 25.80
N GLY A 63 10.29 -8.82 24.71
CA GLY A 63 9.13 -7.95 24.52
C GLY A 63 9.44 -6.56 23.99
N ARG A 64 10.71 -6.18 23.78
CA ARG A 64 11.04 -4.90 23.13
C ARG A 64 10.52 -4.85 21.71
N THR A 65 9.98 -3.70 21.31
CA THR A 65 9.41 -3.50 19.98
C THR A 65 10.22 -2.50 19.16
N ALA A 66 10.41 -2.79 17.88
CA ALA A 66 10.93 -1.85 16.88
C ALA A 66 9.90 -1.71 15.76
N ARG A 67 9.62 -0.47 15.33
CA ARG A 67 8.71 -0.16 14.23
C ARG A 67 9.12 1.14 13.58
N PHE A 68 8.67 1.34 12.35
CA PHE A 68 8.75 2.61 11.63
C PHE A 68 7.33 3.06 11.30
N PRO A 69 6.95 4.31 11.59
CA PRO A 69 5.64 4.82 11.19
C PRO A 69 5.46 4.70 9.67
N ALA A 70 4.40 4.01 9.23
CA ALA A 70 4.09 3.86 7.81
C ALA A 70 3.15 4.99 7.35
N LEU A 71 3.68 6.21 7.23
CA LEU A 71 2.92 7.43 6.92
C LEU A 71 2.78 7.70 5.42
N GLY A 72 3.24 6.77 4.58
CA GLY A 72 3.08 6.80 3.14
C GLY A 72 4.25 7.44 2.40
N PRO A 73 4.01 8.00 1.20
CA PRO A 73 5.09 8.43 0.31
C PRO A 73 6.01 9.52 0.88
N ILE A 74 5.51 10.35 1.81
CA ILE A 74 6.28 11.46 2.39
C ILE A 74 7.41 10.94 3.29
N THR A 75 7.16 9.87 4.04
CA THR A 75 8.14 9.22 4.92
C THR A 75 8.97 8.16 4.24
N GLY A 76 8.62 7.84 3.00
CA GLY A 76 9.34 6.87 2.19
C GLY A 76 8.85 5.44 2.36
N ASP A 77 7.58 5.25 2.72
CA ASP A 77 6.91 3.95 2.73
C ASP A 77 6.53 3.56 1.29
N TRP A 78 7.56 3.50 0.44
CA TRP A 78 7.49 3.07 -0.95
C TRP A 78 7.25 1.55 -0.99
N GLY A 79 6.44 1.12 -1.94
CA GLY A 79 5.95 -0.26 -2.04
C GLY A 79 4.47 -0.44 -1.76
N GLY A 80 4.03 -1.69 -1.82
CA GLY A 80 2.61 -2.04 -1.83
C GLY A 80 1.92 -1.68 -3.14
N GLY A 81 0.63 -1.98 -3.22
CA GLY A 81 -0.15 -1.83 -4.45
C GLY A 81 -0.29 -0.38 -4.89
N TYR A 82 -0.34 0.57 -3.96
CA TYR A 82 -0.47 1.99 -4.28
C TYR A 82 0.76 2.50 -5.07
N ASP A 83 1.97 2.21 -4.58
CA ASP A 83 3.19 2.62 -5.25
C ASP A 83 3.38 1.91 -6.59
N LEU A 84 3.08 0.60 -6.64
CA LEU A 84 3.12 -0.18 -7.88
C LEU A 84 2.15 0.39 -8.93
N GLY A 85 0.95 0.77 -8.51
CA GLY A 85 -0.08 1.36 -9.37
C GLY A 85 0.26 2.77 -9.85
N LEU A 86 0.83 3.62 -8.99
CA LEU A 86 1.36 4.93 -9.40
C LEU A 86 2.49 4.78 -10.42
N GLY A 87 3.42 3.85 -10.18
CA GLY A 87 4.49 3.51 -11.09
C GLY A 87 3.95 3.06 -12.45
N ALA A 88 2.91 2.22 -12.45
CA ALA A 88 2.29 1.71 -13.67
C ALA A 88 1.60 2.80 -14.49
N LEU A 89 0.79 3.66 -13.85
CA LEU A 89 0.15 4.78 -14.54
C LEU A 89 1.19 5.76 -15.09
N SER A 90 2.25 6.04 -14.33
CA SER A 90 3.37 6.88 -14.78
C SER A 90 4.09 6.28 -15.99
N ALA A 91 4.37 4.97 -15.97
CA ALA A 91 4.99 4.26 -17.10
C ALA A 91 4.09 4.27 -18.34
N ALA A 92 2.80 3.96 -18.17
CA ALA A 92 1.80 3.97 -19.24
C ALA A 92 1.71 5.34 -19.92
N ALA A 93 1.61 6.43 -19.15
CA ALA A 93 1.53 7.78 -19.69
C ALA A 93 2.82 8.21 -20.41
N ARG A 94 3.99 7.76 -19.94
CA ARG A 94 5.28 8.06 -20.59
C ARG A 94 5.52 7.24 -21.85
N SER A 95 4.95 6.03 -21.92
CA SER A 95 4.91 5.25 -23.16
C SER A 95 4.07 5.96 -24.22
N GLU A 96 2.83 6.35 -23.86
CA GLU A 96 1.88 7.04 -24.75
C GLU A 96 2.46 8.31 -25.40
N ASP A 97 3.19 9.13 -24.63
CA ASP A 97 3.75 10.40 -25.13
C ASP A 97 5.24 10.33 -25.52
N GLY A 98 5.83 9.13 -25.54
CA GLY A 98 7.21 8.89 -25.97
C GLY A 98 8.31 9.36 -25.02
N ARG A 99 7.99 9.71 -23.76
CA ARG A 99 8.97 10.08 -22.70
C ARG A 99 9.51 8.89 -21.92
N GLY A 100 9.17 7.67 -22.32
CA GLY A 100 9.57 6.41 -21.72
C GLY A 100 9.64 5.29 -22.77
N PRO A 101 10.13 4.10 -22.37
CA PRO A 101 10.07 2.92 -23.22
C PRO A 101 8.61 2.51 -23.50
N GLU A 102 8.39 1.88 -24.65
CA GLU A 102 7.11 1.23 -24.96
C GLU A 102 6.80 0.14 -23.93
N THR A 103 5.55 0.08 -23.48
CA THR A 103 5.09 -0.94 -22.52
C THR A 103 3.63 -1.34 -22.74
N SER A 104 3.33 -2.61 -22.49
CA SER A 104 1.98 -3.18 -22.36
C SER A 104 1.08 -2.39 -21.42
N LEU A 105 1.65 -1.73 -20.40
CA LEU A 105 0.91 -0.90 -19.44
C LEU A 105 0.17 0.27 -20.11
N GLU A 106 0.65 0.77 -21.26
CA GLU A 106 -0.04 1.79 -22.06
C GLU A 106 -1.47 1.36 -22.42
N ARG A 107 -1.68 0.07 -22.68
CA ARG A 107 -3.00 -0.51 -22.99
C ARG A 107 -3.69 -1.07 -21.76
N ALA A 108 -2.96 -1.76 -20.88
CA ALA A 108 -3.55 -2.50 -19.76
C ALA A 108 -4.14 -1.57 -18.67
N VAL A 109 -3.46 -0.46 -18.36
CA VAL A 109 -3.90 0.49 -17.32
C VAL A 109 -5.24 1.16 -17.66
N PRO A 110 -5.41 1.81 -18.83
CA PRO A 110 -6.68 2.44 -19.15
C PRO A 110 -7.81 1.41 -19.33
N ALA A 111 -7.53 0.25 -19.93
CA ALA A 111 -8.51 -0.83 -20.07
C ALA A 111 -9.06 -1.30 -18.72
N PHE A 112 -8.22 -1.39 -17.68
CA PHE A 112 -8.66 -1.75 -16.32
C PHE A 112 -9.71 -0.79 -15.76
N PHE A 113 -9.60 0.50 -16.07
CA PHE A 113 -10.56 1.53 -15.65
C PHE A 113 -11.71 1.75 -16.65
N GLY A 114 -11.76 0.98 -17.74
CA GLY A 114 -12.75 1.16 -18.80
C GLY A 114 -12.59 2.48 -19.57
N LEU A 115 -11.35 2.95 -19.71
CA LEU A 115 -10.98 4.15 -20.45
C LEU A 115 -10.10 3.78 -21.64
N ASP A 116 -9.99 4.68 -22.61
CA ASP A 116 -9.29 4.40 -23.86
C ASP A 116 -7.79 4.65 -23.79
N THR A 117 -7.33 5.61 -22.97
CA THR A 117 -5.92 6.02 -22.95
C THR A 117 -5.38 6.35 -21.55
N PRO A 118 -4.06 6.24 -21.31
CA PRO A 118 -3.44 6.66 -20.04
C PRO A 118 -3.73 8.12 -19.70
N GLN A 119 -3.69 9.03 -20.69
CA GLN A 119 -4.10 10.43 -20.51
C GLN A 119 -5.53 10.56 -19.97
N ALA A 120 -6.49 9.77 -20.47
CA ALA A 120 -7.87 9.79 -19.99
C ALA A 120 -7.98 9.33 -18.52
N VAL A 121 -7.15 8.37 -18.09
CA VAL A 121 -7.06 7.94 -16.68
C VAL A 121 -6.52 9.09 -15.81
N ALA A 122 -5.42 9.72 -16.26
CA ALA A 122 -4.81 10.84 -15.54
C ALA A 122 -5.79 12.03 -15.40
N GLU A 123 -6.55 12.34 -16.45
CA GLU A 123 -7.60 13.38 -16.41
C GLU A 123 -8.74 12.99 -15.46
N ALA A 124 -9.19 11.74 -15.49
CA ALA A 124 -10.25 11.26 -14.58
C ALA A 124 -9.83 11.36 -13.11
N ILE A 125 -8.55 11.09 -12.80
CA ILE A 125 -7.98 11.29 -11.46
C ILE A 125 -7.91 12.79 -11.12
N HIS A 126 -7.37 13.60 -12.02
CA HIS A 126 -7.22 15.04 -11.81
C HIS A 126 -8.56 15.75 -11.58
N THR A 127 -9.60 15.33 -12.29
CA THR A 127 -10.96 15.88 -12.18
C THR A 127 -11.80 15.23 -11.06
N GLY A 128 -11.26 14.24 -10.35
CA GLY A 128 -11.95 13.55 -9.26
C GLY A 128 -13.03 12.56 -9.70
N ARG A 129 -13.18 12.28 -11.00
CA ARG A 129 -14.04 11.20 -11.52
C ARG A 129 -13.55 9.82 -11.12
N LEU A 130 -12.23 9.68 -10.93
CA LEU A 130 -11.58 8.50 -10.40
C LEU A 130 -10.81 8.87 -9.14
N ALA A 131 -11.06 8.18 -8.03
CA ALA A 131 -10.29 8.43 -6.81
C ALA A 131 -8.85 7.94 -6.99
N LEU A 132 -7.86 8.77 -6.64
CA LEU A 132 -6.44 8.42 -6.74
C LEU A 132 -6.09 7.12 -6.02
N SER A 133 -6.75 6.80 -4.90
CA SER A 133 -6.53 5.55 -4.16
C SER A 133 -6.76 4.28 -4.98
N ARG A 134 -7.58 4.36 -6.04
CA ARG A 134 -7.87 3.22 -6.93
C ARG A 134 -6.68 2.77 -7.76
N VAL A 135 -5.60 3.56 -7.85
CA VAL A 135 -4.35 3.09 -8.48
C VAL A 135 -3.82 1.83 -7.80
N SER A 136 -4.10 1.64 -6.51
CA SER A 136 -3.72 0.42 -5.80
C SER A 136 -4.35 -0.86 -6.36
N GLU A 137 -5.47 -0.75 -7.07
CA GLU A 137 -6.14 -1.86 -7.74
C GLU A 137 -5.39 -2.34 -8.99
N LEU A 138 -4.40 -1.59 -9.49
CA LEU A 138 -3.58 -1.97 -10.64
C LEU A 138 -2.53 -3.03 -10.30
N ALA A 139 -2.25 -3.29 -9.03
CA ALA A 139 -1.17 -4.19 -8.64
C ALA A 139 -1.26 -5.60 -9.28
N PRO A 140 -2.44 -6.28 -9.33
CA PRO A 140 -2.57 -7.54 -10.05
C PRO A 140 -2.29 -7.43 -11.56
N ILE A 141 -2.63 -6.30 -12.19
CA ILE A 141 -2.36 -6.05 -13.61
C ILE A 141 -0.86 -5.94 -13.84
N VAL A 142 -0.16 -5.15 -13.02
CA VAL A 142 1.30 -5.01 -13.13
C VAL A 142 2.01 -6.35 -12.96
N LEU A 143 1.59 -7.16 -11.98
CA LEU A 143 2.14 -8.51 -11.77
C LEU A 143 1.87 -9.47 -12.94
N ALA A 144 0.75 -9.30 -13.65
CA ALA A 144 0.44 -10.09 -14.83
C ALA A 144 1.33 -9.69 -16.01
N GLU A 145 1.41 -8.39 -16.31
CA GLU A 145 2.21 -7.85 -17.42
C GLU A 145 3.72 -8.06 -17.19
N ALA A 146 4.20 -8.02 -15.94
CA ALA A 146 5.60 -8.23 -15.57
C ALA A 146 6.20 -9.58 -16.01
N ARG A 147 5.37 -10.52 -16.48
CA ARG A 147 5.85 -11.79 -17.03
C ARG A 147 6.47 -11.65 -18.41
N ASP A 148 6.01 -10.66 -19.18
CA ASP A 148 6.32 -10.50 -20.60
C ASP A 148 6.76 -9.05 -20.94
N ASP A 149 6.75 -8.14 -19.97
CA ASP A 149 7.10 -6.72 -20.12
C ASP A 149 8.18 -6.28 -19.11
N ASP A 150 9.32 -5.84 -19.63
CA ASP A 150 10.48 -5.42 -18.82
C ASP A 150 10.22 -4.16 -17.97
N VAL A 151 9.35 -3.27 -18.42
CA VAL A 151 8.98 -2.05 -17.67
C VAL A 151 8.14 -2.44 -16.47
N ALA A 152 7.14 -3.30 -16.67
CA ALA A 152 6.33 -3.85 -15.58
C ALA A 152 7.17 -4.70 -14.62
N ALA A 153 8.07 -5.55 -15.12
CA ALA A 153 9.01 -6.32 -14.31
C ALA A 153 9.93 -5.42 -13.49
N GLY A 154 10.43 -4.33 -14.08
CA GLY A 154 11.25 -3.33 -13.42
C GLY A 154 10.52 -2.56 -12.31
N LEU A 155 9.19 -2.41 -12.40
CA LEU A 155 8.39 -1.85 -11.31
C LEU A 155 8.26 -2.82 -10.12
N VAL A 156 8.17 -4.12 -10.39
CA VAL A 156 8.05 -5.17 -9.35
C VAL A 156 9.39 -5.43 -8.64
N ALA A 157 10.51 -5.30 -9.36
CA ALA A 157 11.84 -5.61 -8.85
C ALA A 157 12.49 -4.48 -8.02
N ARG A 158 11.80 -3.35 -7.81
CA ARG A 158 12.31 -2.18 -7.07
C ARG A 158 12.32 -2.36 -5.56
#